data_AF-A0A357WY03-F1
#
_entry.id   AF-A0A357WY03-F1
#
_cell.length_a   1.000
_cell.length_b   1.000
_cell.length_c   1.000
_cell.angle_alpha   90.00
_cell.angle_beta   90.00
_cell.angle_gamma   90.00
#
_symmetry.space_group_name_H-M   'P 1'
#
loop_
_entity.id
_entity.type
_entity.pdbx_description
1 polymer ?
#
loop_
_entity_poly.entity_id
_entity_poly.type
_entity_poly.pdbx_seq_one_letter_code
_entity_poly.pdbx_strand_id
1 'polypeptide(L)'
;ISGKDWTGYKLVEGRSNRRYTDEAAVADAVSAAGFDPYERKVLGITAMTSLLGQKRFEEVLGGYIEKPQGKPTLVPESDKRPAINTAQQDFSEF
;
A
#
# COMPACT_ATOMS: atom_id res chain seq x y z
N ILE A 1 -48.32 3.49 1.58
CA ILE A 1 -47.83 3.92 2.92
C ILE A 1 -48.13 5.40 3.03
N SER A 2 -48.98 5.78 3.98
CA SER A 2 -49.47 7.15 4.17
C SER A 2 -48.35 8.03 4.72
N GLY A 3 -48.03 9.12 4.01
CA GLY A 3 -46.95 10.06 4.35
C GLY A 3 -47.32 10.90 5.58
N LYS A 4 -46.48 10.83 6.60
CA LYS A 4 -46.54 11.69 7.77
C LYS A 4 -45.44 12.74 7.59
N ASP A 5 -45.81 14.02 7.48
CA ASP A 5 -44.83 15.10 7.32
C ASP A 5 -44.29 15.51 8.69
N TRP A 6 -42.96 15.55 8.81
CA TRP A 6 -42.27 16.06 9.99
C TRP A 6 -41.63 17.41 9.65
N THR A 7 -42.09 18.49 10.30
CA THR A 7 -41.57 19.84 10.07
C THR A 7 -40.08 19.92 10.42
N GLY A 8 -39.24 20.19 9.41
CA GLY A 8 -37.78 20.31 9.55
C GLY A 8 -36.97 19.11 9.04
N TYR A 9 -37.61 18.03 8.59
CA TYR A 9 -36.92 16.85 8.05
C TYR A 9 -37.56 16.39 6.72
N LYS A 10 -36.73 16.04 5.73
CA LYS A 10 -37.17 15.44 4.47
C LYS A 10 -37.13 13.91 4.60
N LEU A 11 -38.25 13.25 4.33
CA LEU A 11 -38.30 11.80 4.15
C LEU A 11 -37.58 11.48 2.83
N VAL A 12 -36.45 10.76 2.93
CA VAL A 12 -35.69 10.29 1.78
C VAL A 12 -35.67 8.76 1.80
N GLU A 13 -35.79 8.14 0.63
CA GLU A 13 -35.59 6.70 0.52
C GLU A 13 -34.18 6.36 1.01
N GLY A 14 -34.08 5.41 1.94
CA GLY A 14 -32.79 4.97 2.47
C GLY A 14 -31.88 4.52 1.34
N ARG A 15 -30.57 4.83 1.40
CA ARG A 15 -29.63 4.41 0.34
C ARG A 15 -29.73 2.90 0.14
N SER A 16 -30.18 2.47 -1.04
CA SER A 16 -30.09 1.07 -1.43
C SER A 16 -28.62 0.69 -1.59
N ASN A 17 -28.14 -0.24 -0.78
CA ASN A 17 -26.79 -0.78 -0.92
C ASN A 17 -26.77 -1.69 -2.15
N ARG A 18 -26.10 -1.26 -3.21
CA ARG A 18 -25.85 -2.09 -4.39
C ARG A 18 -24.90 -3.21 -4.02
N ARG A 19 -25.28 -4.43 -4.35
CA ARG A 19 -24.47 -5.64 -4.18
C ARG A 19 -24.62 -6.46 -5.45
N TYR A 20 -23.55 -7.15 -5.86
CA TYR A 20 -23.63 -8.09 -6.95
C TYR A 20 -24.52 -9.26 -6.54
N THR A 21 -25.44 -9.66 -7.41
CA THR A 21 -26.32 -10.82 -7.18
C THR A 21 -25.62 -12.14 -7.51
N ASP A 22 -24.67 -12.10 -8.44
CA ASP A 22 -23.84 -13.23 -8.86
C ASP A 22 -22.45 -12.68 -9.25
N GLU A 23 -21.44 -12.96 -8.43
CA GLU A 23 -20.07 -12.47 -8.64
C GLU A 23 -19.36 -13.17 -9.80
N ALA A 24 -19.76 -14.39 -10.18
CA ALA A 24 -19.18 -15.10 -11.31
C ALA A 24 -19.76 -14.57 -12.62
N ALA A 25 -21.07 -14.38 -12.68
CA ALA A 25 -21.70 -13.70 -13.80
C ALA A 25 -21.16 -12.26 -13.94
N VAL A 26 -20.83 -11.60 -12.83
CA VAL A 26 -20.16 -10.30 -12.85
C VAL A 26 -18.72 -10.44 -13.32
N ALA A 27 -17.94 -11.37 -12.79
CA ALA A 27 -16.56 -11.58 -13.20
C ALA A 27 -16.44 -11.95 -14.68
N ASP A 28 -17.33 -12.80 -15.17
CA ASP A 28 -17.44 -13.20 -16.58
C ASP A 28 -17.99 -12.08 -17.43
N ALA A 29 -19.01 -11.34 -17.00
CA ALA A 29 -19.49 -10.18 -17.74
C ALA A 29 -18.42 -9.08 -17.80
N VAL A 30 -17.68 -8.87 -16.71
CA VAL A 30 -16.58 -7.92 -16.60
C VAL A 30 -15.42 -8.40 -17.48
N SER A 31 -15.02 -9.68 -17.39
CA SER A 31 -13.97 -10.30 -18.23
C SER A 31 -14.33 -10.36 -19.71
N ALA A 32 -15.57 -10.68 -20.05
CA ALA A 32 -16.08 -10.70 -21.42
C ALA A 32 -16.28 -9.29 -21.98
N ALA A 33 -16.61 -8.32 -21.12
CA ALA A 33 -16.49 -6.91 -21.43
C ALA A 33 -15.03 -6.42 -21.48
N GLY A 34 -14.06 -7.31 -21.22
CA GLY A 34 -12.63 -7.05 -21.36
C GLY A 34 -11.94 -6.48 -20.11
N PHE A 35 -12.53 -6.59 -18.92
CA PHE A 35 -12.04 -6.04 -17.66
C PHE A 35 -11.62 -7.14 -16.66
N ASP A 36 -10.62 -6.87 -15.80
CA ASP A 36 -10.27 -7.77 -14.68
C ASP A 36 -11.17 -7.43 -13.47
N PRO A 37 -12.07 -8.33 -13.06
CA PRO A 37 -12.97 -8.08 -11.94
C PRO A 37 -12.27 -8.16 -10.57
N TYR A 38 -10.99 -8.54 -10.55
CA TYR A 38 -10.27 -8.84 -9.32
C TYR A 38 -9.32 -7.71 -8.89
N GLU A 39 -9.18 -7.53 -7.58
CA GLU A 39 -8.18 -6.66 -6.98
C GLU A 39 -6.86 -7.44 -6.78
N ARG A 40 -5.78 -7.02 -7.45
CA ARG A 40 -4.44 -7.62 -7.27
C ARG A 40 -3.53 -6.68 -6.49
N LYS A 41 -3.00 -7.15 -5.36
CA LYS A 41 -2.07 -6.37 -4.53
C LYS A 41 -0.76 -7.10 -4.31
N VAL A 42 0.34 -6.38 -4.56
CA VAL A 42 1.71 -6.84 -4.29
C VAL A 42 1.96 -6.81 -2.78
N LEU A 43 2.59 -7.87 -2.25
CA LEU A 43 2.92 -7.95 -0.83
C LEU A 43 3.96 -6.90 -0.44
N GLY A 44 3.83 -6.38 0.78
CA GLY A 44 4.84 -5.48 1.35
C GLY A 44 6.16 -6.21 1.62
N ILE A 45 7.26 -5.44 1.72
CA ILE A 45 8.62 -5.95 1.88
C ILE A 45 8.70 -7.02 2.96
N THR A 46 8.23 -6.74 4.18
CA THR A 46 8.28 -7.71 5.29
C THR A 46 7.57 -9.01 4.96
N ALA A 47 6.35 -8.92 4.40
CA ALA A 47 5.57 -10.10 4.02
C ALA A 47 6.26 -10.88 2.89
N MET A 48 6.86 -10.18 1.94
CA MET A 48 7.56 -10.76 0.80
C MET A 48 8.92 -11.36 1.22
N THR A 49 9.62 -10.76 2.18
CA THR A 49 10.86 -11.27 2.78
C THR A 49 10.60 -12.50 3.62
N SER A 50 9.52 -12.51 4.42
CA SER A 50 9.09 -13.72 5.13
C SER A 50 8.68 -14.82 4.15
N LEU A 51 8.04 -14.49 3.03
CA LEU A 51 7.57 -15.46 2.04
C LEU A 51 8.71 -16.11 1.25
N LEU A 52 9.64 -15.31 0.74
CA LEU A 52 10.76 -15.84 -0.05
C LEU A 52 11.90 -16.32 0.86
N GLY A 53 11.94 -15.88 2.11
CA GLY A 53 13.11 -16.01 2.97
C GLY A 53 14.19 -15.01 2.56
N GLN A 54 14.99 -14.56 3.53
CA GLN A 54 15.90 -13.42 3.32
C GLN A 54 16.85 -13.61 2.12
N LYS A 55 17.47 -14.79 1.97
CA LYS A 55 18.41 -15.06 0.88
C LYS A 55 17.75 -14.99 -0.50
N ARG A 56 16.60 -15.65 -0.66
CA ARG A 56 15.90 -15.69 -1.96
C ARG A 56 15.17 -14.38 -2.23
N PHE A 57 14.71 -13.68 -1.19
CA PHE A 57 14.19 -12.33 -1.29
C PHE A 57 15.27 -11.38 -1.82
N GLU A 58 16.49 -11.44 -1.27
CA GLU A 58 17.61 -10.63 -1.77
C GLU A 58 18.05 -11.06 -3.19
N GLU A 59 18.02 -12.35 -3.52
CA GLU A 59 18.36 -12.84 -4.87
C GLU A 59 17.32 -12.43 -5.93
N VAL A 60 16.03 -12.58 -5.63
CA VAL A 60 14.93 -12.36 -6.58
C VAL A 60 14.48 -10.90 -6.57
N LEU A 61 14.42 -10.27 -5.41
CA LEU A 61 13.89 -8.94 -5.21
C LEU A 61 14.95 -7.90 -4.83
N GLY A 62 16.20 -8.30 -4.55
CA GLY A 62 17.27 -7.36 -4.16
C GLY A 62 17.56 -6.30 -5.22
N GLY A 63 17.51 -6.66 -6.50
CA GLY A 63 17.61 -5.69 -7.60
C GLY A 63 16.37 -4.79 -7.76
N TYR A 64 15.27 -5.10 -7.08
CA TYR A 64 13.99 -4.37 -7.12
C TYR A 64 13.72 -3.58 -5.83
N ILE A 65 14.68 -3.54 -4.89
CA ILE A 65 14.58 -2.81 -3.64
C ILE A 65 15.52 -1.61 -3.69
N GLU A 66 14.95 -0.41 -3.80
CA GLU A 66 15.69 0.81 -3.60
C GLU A 66 15.84 1.06 -2.10
N LYS A 67 17.08 1.22 -1.62
CA LYS A 67 17.36 1.69 -0.27
C LYS A 67 17.58 3.20 -0.36
N PRO A 68 16.54 4.04 -0.22
CA PRO A 68 16.76 5.47 -0.18
C PRO A 68 17.69 5.77 0.99
N GLN A 69 18.88 6.32 0.72
CA GLN A 69 19.74 6.84 1.77
C GLN A 69 18.92 7.88 2.54
N GLY A 70 18.63 7.58 3.81
CA GLY A 70 17.88 8.48 4.66
C GLY A 70 18.57 9.84 4.71
N LYS A 71 17.82 10.92 4.49
CA LYS A 71 18.35 12.27 4.65
C LYS A 71 18.97 12.39 6.05
N PRO A 72 20.22 12.89 6.18
CA PRO A 72 20.83 13.09 7.48
C PRO A 72 19.95 14.04 8.29
N THR A 73 19.30 13.51 9.32
CA THR A 73 18.47 14.29 10.24
C THR A 73 19.29 14.55 11.48
N LEU A 74 19.42 15.82 11.88
CA LEU A 74 20.08 16.20 13.12
C LEU A 74 19.28 15.65 14.31
N VAL A 75 19.92 14.80 15.11
CA VAL A 75 19.36 14.21 16.33
C VAL A 75 20.10 14.75 17.56
N PRO A 76 19.45 14.86 18.73
CA PRO A 76 20.12 15.24 19.99
C PRO A 76 21.18 14.20 20.41
N GLU A 77 22.21 14.61 21.15
CA GLU A 77 23.30 13.74 21.64
C GLU A 77 22.84 12.56 22.53
N SER A 78 21.59 12.57 23.01
CA SER A 78 21.01 11.45 23.75
C SER A 78 20.54 10.29 22.86
N ASP A 79 20.55 10.47 21.53
CA ASP A 79 20.22 9.42 20.58
C ASP A 79 21.35 8.37 20.54
N LYS A 80 20.99 7.10 20.81
CA LYS A 80 21.95 5.99 20.92
C LYS A 80 22.51 5.52 19.57
N ARG A 81 22.07 6.09 18.45
CA ARG A 81 22.58 5.70 17.13
C ARG A 81 23.96 6.31 16.92
N PRO A 82 24.94 5.55 16.40
CA PRO A 82 26.27 6.06 16.14
C PRO A 82 26.19 7.23 15.15
N ALA A 83 26.87 8.34 15.48
CA ALA A 83 26.97 9.49 14.59
C ALA A 83 27.65 9.07 13.27
N ILE A 84 27.07 9.50 12.14
CA ILE A 84 27.65 9.29 10.82
C ILE A 84 28.82 10.28 10.68
N ASN A 85 30.05 9.82 10.94
CA ASN A 85 31.27 10.58 10.68
C ASN A 85 31.66 10.49 9.19
N THR A 86 30.93 11.18 8.31
CA THR A 86 31.31 11.30 6.87
C THR A 86 32.33 12.43 6.61
N ALA A 87 33.29 12.64 7.51
CA ALA A 87 34.29 13.71 7.36
C ALA A 87 35.69 13.21 6.90
N GLN A 88 35.88 11.91 6.61
CA GLN A 88 37.24 11.39 6.38
C GLN A 88 37.41 10.45 5.18
N GLN A 89 36.51 10.46 4.19
CA GLN A 89 36.71 9.70 2.95
C GLN A 89 36.70 10.53 1.66
N ASP A 90 36.72 11.86 1.74
CA ASP A 90 36.70 12.74 0.56
C ASP A 90 38.09 13.25 0.08
N PHE A 91 39.19 12.68 0.59
CA PHE A 91 40.54 13.01 0.10
C PHE A 91 41.42 11.76 -0.02
N SER A 92 41.16 10.92 -1.02
CA SER A 92 42.12 9.93 -1.52
C SER A 92 41.68 9.45 -2.91
N GLU A 93 41.96 10.25 -3.94
CA GLU A 93 42.50 9.84 -5.25
C GLU A 93 42.48 11.04 -6.23
N PHE A 94 43.60 11.75 -6.28
CA PHE A 94 44.14 12.41 -7.47
C PHE A 94 45.58 11.93 -7.62
#